data_AF-A0A1F9R9P3-F1
#
_entry.id   AF-A0A1F9R9P3-F1
#
_cell.length_a   1.000
_cell.length_b   1.000
_cell.length_c   1.000
_cell.angle_alpha   90.00
_cell.angle_beta   90.00
_cell.angle_gamma   90.00
#
_symmetry.space_group_name_H-M   'P 1'
#
loop_
_entity.id
_entity.type
_entity.pdbx_description
1 polymer ?
#
loop_
_entity_poly.entity_id
_entity_poly.type
_entity_poly.pdbx_seq_one_letter_code
_entity_poly.pdbx_strand_id
1 'polypeptide(L)'
;MLRRTFYALACAAALAALAAPAAAATALEQLGPAASVTVPAVPGPASDGRKPGLEQADYNYLIWTPGDNGDWYEWWYYKATVPGTDQAFYFCYGVVNPWDKTQSRPASRAYVSAGNFQEGRTHEQNFPVRDFLASASSTFVKVGANAATDRSLKGRLPLAEGGEFAWDLTLEKDWTFNALGWTMYVPGITNIFWFPAQASARMSGTIVYAGKTYRLDRAPAYQDRNWGRGFPKWWAWLVSNHFKGSPGTALAAGGGMPKVLGSFHMPNAMGIGLRHNGREYAFRPSKGDIIKLDINFGRWEVLARNRDGQRISISAYAPREKFLLLKFMAPEGREFYDYEALQGNIKVKLYEGEKLVADLETDEGGIEFGSGEPQDFARLFTAEHKLQ
;
A
#
# COMPACT_ATOMS: atom_id res chain seq x y z
N MET A 1 -17.17 -78.14 -6.05
CA MET A 1 -18.12 -78.46 -7.15
C MET A 1 -18.47 -77.17 -7.87
N LEU A 2 -18.37 -77.22 -9.19
CA LEU A 2 -18.56 -76.15 -10.16
C LEU A 2 -20.05 -76.02 -10.55
N ARG A 3 -20.42 -74.87 -11.15
CA ARG A 3 -21.63 -74.54 -11.98
C ARG A 3 -22.75 -73.79 -11.23
N ARG A 4 -22.95 -72.49 -11.50
CA ARG A 4 -23.62 -71.83 -12.67
C ARG A 4 -25.10 -72.22 -12.77
N THR A 5 -26.03 -71.25 -12.81
CA THR A 5 -26.67 -70.68 -14.03
C THR A 5 -27.62 -69.52 -13.63
N PHE A 6 -28.11 -68.77 -14.61
CA PHE A 6 -28.48 -67.35 -14.65
C PHE A 6 -29.99 -67.04 -14.72
N TYR A 7 -30.30 -65.72 -14.59
CA TYR A 7 -31.34 -64.88 -15.24
C TYR A 7 -32.83 -65.01 -14.83
N ALA A 8 -33.44 -63.91 -14.36
CA ALA A 8 -34.17 -62.93 -15.20
C ALA A 8 -34.81 -61.78 -14.39
N LEU A 9 -35.11 -60.69 -15.11
CA LEU A 9 -35.49 -59.32 -14.75
C LEU A 9 -36.82 -59.15 -13.98
N ALA A 10 -36.97 -58.04 -13.22
CA ALA A 10 -37.86 -56.92 -13.59
C ALA A 10 -37.84 -55.76 -12.57
N CYS A 11 -37.78 -54.55 -13.11
CA CYS A 11 -37.81 -53.23 -12.48
C CYS A 11 -39.10 -52.91 -11.70
N ALA A 12 -39.00 -52.09 -10.65
CA ALA A 12 -39.92 -50.97 -10.42
C ALA A 12 -39.31 -49.92 -9.47
N ALA A 13 -39.67 -48.66 -9.73
CA ALA A 13 -39.01 -47.42 -9.34
C ALA A 13 -39.18 -46.99 -7.87
N ALA A 14 -38.12 -46.30 -7.39
CA ALA A 14 -38.09 -45.04 -6.64
C ALA A 14 -39.21 -44.68 -5.65
N LEU A 15 -38.82 -44.40 -4.39
CA LEU A 15 -39.02 -43.07 -3.81
C LEU A 15 -38.07 -42.85 -2.62
N ALA A 16 -37.28 -41.77 -2.74
CA ALA A 16 -36.39 -41.28 -1.71
C ALA A 16 -37.18 -40.46 -0.67
N ALA A 17 -36.85 -40.63 0.61
CA ALA A 17 -37.14 -39.66 1.66
C ALA A 17 -35.99 -39.70 2.68
N LEU A 18 -34.97 -38.87 2.47
CA LEU A 18 -34.00 -38.51 3.50
C LEU A 18 -34.60 -37.35 4.30
N ALA A 19 -34.80 -37.58 5.60
CA ALA A 19 -35.23 -36.57 6.56
C ALA A 19 -34.14 -35.50 6.74
N ALA A 20 -34.55 -34.23 6.71
CA ALA A 20 -33.71 -33.06 6.98
C ALA A 20 -33.49 -32.87 8.49
N PRO A 21 -32.31 -32.41 8.95
CA PRO A 21 -32.18 -31.83 10.28
C PRO A 21 -32.53 -30.33 10.26
N ALA A 22 -33.06 -29.89 11.39
CA ALA A 22 -33.60 -28.56 11.65
C ALA A 22 -32.63 -27.39 11.37
N ALA A 23 -33.23 -26.26 11.00
CA ALA A 23 -32.56 -25.02 10.64
C ALA A 23 -31.58 -24.53 11.73
N ALA A 24 -30.31 -24.40 11.36
CA ALA A 24 -29.33 -23.63 12.11
C ALA A 24 -29.60 -22.14 11.86
N ALA A 25 -30.01 -21.41 12.89
CA ALA A 25 -30.00 -19.96 12.88
C ALA A 25 -28.58 -19.47 12.54
N THR A 26 -28.46 -18.55 11.59
CA THR A 26 -27.17 -18.02 11.16
C THR A 26 -26.54 -17.22 12.30
N ALA A 27 -25.21 -17.36 12.49
CA ALA A 27 -24.43 -16.63 13.48
C ALA A 27 -24.51 -15.09 13.38
N LEU A 28 -25.23 -14.57 12.37
CA LEU A 28 -25.55 -13.16 12.18
C LEU A 28 -26.68 -12.65 13.10
N GLU A 29 -27.60 -13.50 13.56
CA GLU A 29 -28.74 -13.07 14.40
C GLU A 29 -28.39 -12.91 15.89
N GLN A 30 -27.24 -13.42 16.34
CA GLN A 30 -26.76 -13.29 17.73
C GLN A 30 -25.97 -12.00 18.00
N LEU A 31 -25.65 -11.23 16.97
CA LEU A 31 -25.05 -9.91 17.13
C LEU A 31 -26.19 -8.91 17.36
N GLY A 32 -26.32 -8.43 18.60
CA GLY A 32 -27.26 -7.35 18.96
C GLY A 32 -27.10 -6.12 18.04
N PRO A 33 -28.03 -5.15 18.11
CA PRO A 33 -28.12 -4.06 17.14
C PRO A 33 -26.76 -3.36 17.01
N ALA A 34 -26.23 -3.37 15.78
CA ALA A 34 -24.99 -2.71 15.43
C ALA A 34 -25.02 -1.29 15.99
N ALA A 35 -24.08 -0.97 16.89
CA ALA A 35 -23.91 0.40 17.36
C ALA A 35 -23.77 1.30 16.13
N SER A 36 -24.77 2.17 15.91
CA SER A 36 -24.77 3.12 14.82
C SER A 36 -23.63 4.10 15.04
N VAL A 37 -22.50 3.85 14.42
CA VAL A 37 -21.36 4.76 14.44
C VAL A 37 -21.64 5.87 13.45
N THR A 38 -21.69 7.09 13.95
CA THR A 38 -21.78 8.31 13.14
C THR A 38 -20.59 8.37 12.18
N VAL A 39 -20.84 8.13 10.89
CA VAL A 39 -19.88 8.39 9.82
C VAL A 39 -19.70 9.92 9.76
N PRO A 40 -18.47 10.45 9.69
CA PRO A 40 -18.27 11.87 9.39
C PRO A 40 -19.09 12.25 8.16
N ALA A 41 -19.74 13.41 8.17
CA ALA A 41 -20.51 13.87 7.03
C ALA A 41 -19.66 13.77 5.76
N VAL A 42 -20.17 13.03 4.78
CA VAL A 42 -19.55 12.86 3.47
C VAL A 42 -19.32 14.26 2.90
N PRO A 43 -18.08 14.70 2.66
CA PRO A 43 -17.83 15.90 1.89
C PRO A 43 -18.52 15.72 0.53
N GLY A 44 -19.13 16.78 0.01
CA GLY A 44 -19.93 16.72 -1.22
C GLY A 44 -19.23 15.95 -2.35
N PRO A 45 -19.99 15.32 -3.27
CA PRO A 45 -19.44 14.55 -4.37
C PRO A 45 -18.38 15.38 -5.11
N ALA A 46 -17.37 14.71 -5.69
CA ALA A 46 -16.35 15.34 -6.50
C ALA A 46 -17.01 16.28 -7.53
N SER A 47 -17.03 17.57 -7.21
CA SER A 47 -17.47 18.62 -8.13
C SER A 47 -16.41 18.72 -9.22
N ASP A 48 -16.86 18.98 -10.45
CA ASP A 48 -16.03 19.18 -11.64
C ASP A 48 -14.96 20.27 -11.51
N GLY A 49 -15.09 21.17 -10.53
CA GLY A 49 -14.16 22.28 -10.30
C GLY A 49 -12.94 21.89 -9.47
N ARG A 50 -11.87 21.40 -10.11
CA ARG A 50 -10.53 21.58 -9.52
C ARG A 50 -10.21 23.07 -9.49
N LYS A 51 -9.64 23.54 -8.38
CA LYS A 51 -9.07 24.89 -8.31
C LYS A 51 -7.94 24.99 -9.34
N PRO A 52 -7.85 26.07 -10.13
CA PRO A 52 -6.64 26.38 -10.90
C PRO A 52 -5.44 26.49 -9.95
N GLY A 53 -4.33 25.82 -10.27
CA GLY A 53 -3.09 25.87 -9.46
C GLY A 53 -3.12 24.96 -8.22
N LEU A 54 -3.06 23.63 -8.43
CA LEU A 54 -3.00 22.65 -7.33
C LEU A 54 -1.74 22.87 -6.47
N GLU A 55 -1.94 22.94 -5.16
CA GLU A 55 -0.86 22.93 -4.18
C GLU A 55 -0.47 21.49 -3.84
N GLN A 56 0.71 21.31 -3.21
CA GLN A 56 1.20 19.98 -2.82
C GLN A 56 0.19 19.18 -1.97
N ALA A 57 -0.57 19.84 -1.09
CA ALA A 57 -1.58 19.18 -0.27
C ALA A 57 -2.73 18.58 -1.09
N ASP A 58 -3.06 19.18 -2.23
CA ASP A 58 -4.18 18.74 -3.07
C ASP A 58 -3.93 17.38 -3.73
N TYR A 59 -2.67 16.94 -3.77
CA TYR A 59 -2.29 15.61 -4.27
C TYR A 59 -2.60 14.47 -3.29
N ASN A 60 -3.12 14.80 -2.10
CA ASN A 60 -3.70 13.81 -1.19
C ASN A 60 -5.21 13.59 -1.40
N TYR A 61 -5.81 14.22 -2.43
CA TYR A 61 -7.24 14.11 -2.77
C TYR A 61 -7.44 13.19 -3.98
N LEU A 62 -8.68 12.95 -4.40
CA LEU A 62 -8.97 12.21 -5.63
C LEU A 62 -8.34 12.92 -6.85
N ILE A 63 -7.52 12.21 -7.63
CA ILE A 63 -6.85 12.73 -8.84
C ILE A 63 -7.55 12.29 -10.13
N TRP A 64 -8.51 11.39 -10.06
CA TRP A 64 -9.33 11.00 -11.19
C TRP A 64 -10.37 12.09 -11.44
N THR A 65 -10.64 12.37 -12.70
CA THR A 65 -11.65 13.35 -13.09
C THR A 65 -12.87 12.64 -13.67
N PRO A 66 -14.10 12.97 -13.21
CA PRO A 66 -15.32 12.50 -13.85
C PRO A 66 -15.30 12.75 -15.37
N GLY A 67 -15.65 11.71 -16.14
CA GLY A 67 -15.62 11.73 -17.61
C GLY A 67 -14.35 11.13 -18.24
N ASP A 68 -13.27 10.92 -17.47
CA ASP A 68 -12.12 10.14 -17.94
C ASP A 68 -12.44 8.63 -17.86
N ASN A 69 -12.65 8.03 -19.03
CA ASN A 69 -12.96 6.62 -19.21
C ASN A 69 -11.74 5.77 -19.58
N GLY A 70 -10.53 6.30 -19.42
CA GLY A 70 -9.28 5.58 -19.67
C GLY A 70 -8.87 4.69 -18.50
N ASP A 71 -7.85 3.87 -18.74
CA ASP A 71 -7.17 3.09 -17.70
C ASP A 71 -6.73 4.01 -16.56
N TRP A 72 -7.13 3.67 -15.34
CA TRP A 72 -6.82 4.46 -14.15
C TRP A 72 -6.86 3.64 -12.87
N TYR A 73 -5.99 3.95 -11.92
CA TYR A 73 -6.08 3.51 -10.54
C TYR A 73 -5.71 4.63 -9.57
N GLU A 74 -6.21 4.54 -8.34
CA GLU A 74 -5.68 5.30 -7.19
C GLU A 74 -5.76 4.47 -5.92
N TRP A 75 -4.81 4.70 -5.02
CA TRP A 75 -4.95 4.24 -3.64
C TRP A 75 -4.36 5.21 -2.62
N TRP A 76 -4.83 5.03 -1.38
CA TRP A 76 -4.32 5.63 -0.15
C TRP A 76 -3.79 4.49 0.70
N TYR A 77 -2.47 4.42 0.86
CA TYR A 77 -1.80 3.41 1.67
C TYR A 77 -1.34 4.02 2.98
N TYR A 78 -1.62 3.33 4.09
CA TYR A 78 -1.26 3.72 5.45
C TYR A 78 -0.49 2.56 6.09
N LYS A 79 0.52 2.88 6.89
CA LYS A 79 1.14 1.89 7.78
C LYS A 79 1.34 2.43 9.19
N ALA A 80 1.37 1.50 10.13
CA ALA A 80 1.74 1.76 11.51
C ALA A 80 2.65 0.65 12.05
N THR A 81 3.66 1.04 12.81
CA THR A 81 4.48 0.11 13.60
C THR A 81 4.12 0.28 15.07
N VAL A 82 3.87 -0.82 15.78
CA VAL A 82 3.55 -0.79 17.21
C VAL A 82 4.86 -0.70 18.00
N PRO A 83 5.11 0.40 18.73
CA PRO A 83 6.38 0.63 19.42
C PRO A 83 6.75 -0.49 20.38
N GLY A 84 8.05 -0.84 20.43
CA GLY A 84 8.58 -1.85 21.35
C GLY A 84 8.15 -3.28 21.04
N THR A 85 7.60 -3.53 19.86
CA THR A 85 7.17 -4.86 19.40
C THR A 85 7.57 -5.08 17.95
N ASP A 86 7.57 -6.34 17.52
CA ASP A 86 7.66 -6.71 16.11
C ASP A 86 6.28 -6.76 15.45
N GLN A 87 5.39 -5.81 15.75
CA GLN A 87 4.08 -5.71 15.10
C GLN A 87 4.03 -4.50 14.17
N ALA A 88 3.72 -4.76 12.89
CA ALA A 88 3.47 -3.74 11.90
C ALA A 88 2.23 -4.10 11.09
N PHE A 89 1.46 -3.07 10.75
CA PHE A 89 0.20 -3.19 10.02
C PHE A 89 0.19 -2.22 8.84
N TYR A 90 -0.49 -2.62 7.77
CA TYR A 90 -0.85 -1.71 6.69
C TYR A 90 -2.36 -1.71 6.47
N PHE A 91 -2.85 -0.62 5.89
CA PHE A 91 -4.23 -0.42 5.46
C PHE A 91 -4.22 0.31 4.12
N CYS A 92 -4.99 -0.17 3.15
CA CYS A 92 -5.06 0.43 1.83
C CYS A 92 -6.52 0.57 1.39
N TYR A 93 -6.84 1.71 0.81
CA TYR A 93 -8.14 2.02 0.24
C TYR A 93 -7.91 2.41 -1.22
N GLY A 94 -8.57 1.75 -2.16
CA GLY A 94 -8.29 2.01 -3.57
C GLY A 94 -9.42 1.74 -4.53
N VAL A 95 -9.19 2.17 -5.77
CA VAL A 95 -10.09 1.97 -6.90
C VAL A 95 -9.29 1.74 -8.17
N VAL A 96 -9.81 0.87 -9.03
CA VAL A 96 -9.33 0.59 -10.37
C VAL A 96 -10.49 0.84 -11.33
N ASN A 97 -10.24 1.61 -12.37
CA ASN A 97 -11.22 2.07 -13.37
C ASN A 97 -12.48 2.67 -12.71
N PRO A 98 -12.35 3.80 -11.97
CA PRO A 98 -13.45 4.43 -11.23
C PRO A 98 -14.65 4.84 -12.09
N TRP A 99 -14.48 4.95 -13.41
CA TRP A 99 -15.54 5.23 -14.38
C TRP A 99 -16.44 4.01 -14.67
N ASP A 100 -15.96 2.78 -14.48
CA ASP A 100 -16.62 1.55 -14.91
C ASP A 100 -17.62 1.02 -13.86
N LYS A 101 -18.66 1.81 -13.58
CA LYS A 101 -19.68 1.50 -12.55
C LYS A 101 -20.54 0.26 -12.89
N THR A 102 -20.55 -0.13 -14.16
CA THR A 102 -21.22 -1.33 -14.68
C THR A 102 -20.33 -2.56 -14.67
N GLN A 103 -19.05 -2.42 -14.28
CA GLN A 103 -18.07 -3.50 -14.20
C GLN A 103 -17.90 -4.26 -15.53
N SER A 104 -17.79 -3.49 -16.61
CA SER A 104 -17.55 -4.00 -17.97
C SER A 104 -16.15 -4.55 -18.17
N ARG A 105 -15.17 -4.14 -17.34
CA ARG A 105 -13.81 -4.67 -17.36
C ARG A 105 -13.52 -5.56 -16.15
N PRO A 106 -12.81 -6.69 -16.33
CA PRO A 106 -12.49 -7.60 -15.23
C PRO A 106 -11.69 -6.97 -14.08
N ALA A 107 -10.84 -5.99 -14.38
CA ALA A 107 -10.00 -5.31 -13.38
C ALA A 107 -10.75 -4.26 -12.56
N SER A 108 -11.92 -3.80 -13.02
CA SER A 108 -12.67 -2.70 -12.41
C SER A 108 -13.19 -3.09 -11.03
N ARG A 109 -12.69 -2.43 -10.00
CA ARG A 109 -13.04 -2.72 -8.61
C ARG A 109 -12.72 -1.54 -7.71
N ALA A 110 -13.48 -1.40 -6.63
CA ALA A 110 -13.01 -0.71 -5.45
C ALA A 110 -12.50 -1.76 -4.45
N TYR A 111 -11.58 -1.41 -3.57
CA TYR A 111 -11.04 -2.38 -2.62
C TYR A 111 -10.58 -1.73 -1.32
N VAL A 112 -10.59 -2.56 -0.29
CA VAL A 112 -9.90 -2.30 0.98
C VAL A 112 -9.02 -3.49 1.27
N SER A 113 -7.76 -3.24 1.58
CA SER A 113 -6.86 -4.27 2.07
C SER A 113 -6.19 -3.86 3.37
N ALA A 114 -5.86 -4.85 4.19
CA ALA A 114 -5.10 -4.67 5.41
C ALA A 114 -4.24 -5.89 5.67
N GLY A 115 -3.08 -5.70 6.29
CA GLY A 115 -2.17 -6.79 6.58
C GLY A 115 -1.48 -6.66 7.92
N ASN A 116 -0.93 -7.79 8.36
CA ASN A 116 -0.11 -7.91 9.55
C ASN A 116 1.20 -8.62 9.17
N PHE A 117 2.32 -7.93 9.37
CA PHE A 117 3.63 -8.42 8.95
C PHE A 117 4.18 -9.52 9.86
N GLN A 118 3.82 -9.54 11.15
CA GLN A 118 4.28 -10.59 12.05
C GLN A 118 3.64 -11.95 11.72
N GLU A 119 2.35 -11.95 11.43
CA GLU A 119 1.57 -13.16 11.14
C GLU A 119 1.69 -13.59 9.66
N GLY A 120 2.39 -12.84 8.81
CA GLY A 120 2.58 -13.23 7.41
C GLY A 120 1.32 -13.11 6.55
N ARG A 121 0.34 -12.27 6.93
CA ARG A 121 -1.02 -12.31 6.37
C ARG A 121 -1.51 -10.98 5.82
N THR A 122 -2.19 -11.07 4.69
CA THR A 122 -2.86 -9.98 3.99
C THR A 122 -4.32 -10.34 3.76
N HIS A 123 -5.21 -9.37 3.88
CA HIS A 123 -6.65 -9.51 3.70
C HIS A 123 -7.12 -8.43 2.75
N GLU A 124 -7.80 -8.79 1.66
CA GLU A 124 -8.38 -7.85 0.70
C GLU A 124 -9.86 -8.19 0.52
N GLN A 125 -10.71 -7.16 0.52
CA GLN A 125 -12.09 -7.25 0.09
C GLN A 125 -12.31 -6.35 -1.12
N ASN A 126 -12.82 -6.94 -2.20
CA ASN A 126 -13.26 -6.22 -3.38
C ASN A 126 -14.71 -5.79 -3.25
N PHE A 127 -15.00 -4.60 -3.78
CA PHE A 127 -16.30 -3.97 -3.81
C PHE A 127 -16.61 -3.52 -5.25
N PRO A 128 -17.88 -3.48 -5.65
CA PRO A 128 -18.28 -2.82 -6.88
C PRO A 128 -17.79 -1.37 -6.92
N VAL A 129 -17.39 -0.88 -8.10
CA VAL A 129 -16.88 0.50 -8.27
C VAL A 129 -17.89 1.56 -7.80
N ARG A 130 -19.20 1.24 -7.80
CA ARG A 130 -20.26 2.14 -7.28
C ARG A 130 -20.18 2.40 -5.77
N ASP A 131 -19.49 1.55 -5.02
CA ASP A 131 -19.31 1.69 -3.56
C ASP A 131 -18.08 2.53 -3.19
N PHE A 132 -17.31 2.97 -4.19
CA PHE A 132 -16.21 3.92 -4.02
C PHE A 132 -16.70 5.35 -4.08
N LEU A 133 -16.28 6.14 -3.10
CA LEU A 133 -16.47 7.58 -3.03
C LEU A 133 -15.19 8.24 -2.50
N ALA A 134 -14.74 9.31 -3.16
CA ALA A 134 -13.62 10.11 -2.67
C ALA A 134 -13.84 11.59 -2.99
N SER A 135 -13.22 12.47 -2.21
CA SER A 135 -13.31 13.91 -2.39
C SER A 135 -12.21 14.43 -3.32
N ALA A 136 -12.56 15.35 -4.22
CA ALA A 136 -11.63 16.07 -5.07
C ALA A 136 -11.05 17.35 -4.43
N SER A 137 -11.47 17.68 -3.20
CA SER A 137 -11.13 18.92 -2.49
C SER A 137 -10.68 18.73 -1.04
N SER A 138 -10.62 17.47 -0.58
CA SER A 138 -10.12 17.08 0.73
C SER A 138 -9.62 15.63 0.69
N THR A 139 -8.79 15.24 1.66
CA THR A 139 -8.41 13.84 1.81
C THR A 139 -9.57 13.11 2.46
N PHE A 140 -10.44 12.55 1.64
CA PHE A 140 -11.52 11.66 2.04
C PHE A 140 -11.65 10.56 1.00
N VAL A 141 -11.58 9.31 1.44
CA VAL A 141 -11.86 8.10 0.66
C VAL A 141 -12.77 7.19 1.46
N LYS A 142 -13.74 6.58 0.78
CA LYS A 142 -14.67 5.60 1.32
C LYS A 142 -14.86 4.47 0.32
N VAL A 143 -14.81 3.24 0.82
CA VAL A 143 -15.08 2.00 0.08
C VAL A 143 -16.00 1.14 0.92
N GLY A 144 -17.26 1.00 0.49
CA GLY A 144 -18.30 0.34 1.28
C GLY A 144 -18.49 1.07 2.63
N ALA A 145 -18.31 0.37 3.75
CA ALA A 145 -18.41 0.94 5.10
C ALA A 145 -17.08 1.49 5.66
N ASN A 146 -15.98 1.32 4.92
CA ASN A 146 -14.63 1.70 5.37
C ASN A 146 -14.29 3.09 4.86
N ALA A 147 -13.65 3.93 5.67
CA ALA A 147 -13.28 5.28 5.28
C ALA A 147 -11.92 5.70 5.86
N ALA A 148 -11.23 6.59 5.14
CA ALA A 148 -10.00 7.22 5.59
C ALA A 148 -9.91 8.69 5.15
N THR A 149 -9.16 9.46 5.93
CA THR A 149 -8.83 10.87 5.73
C THR A 149 -7.35 11.12 6.03
N ASP A 150 -6.90 12.36 5.93
CA ASP A 150 -5.57 12.78 6.41
C ASP A 150 -5.44 12.76 7.95
N ARG A 151 -6.55 12.54 8.67
CA ARG A 151 -6.64 12.61 10.13
C ARG A 151 -7.14 11.33 10.80
N SER A 152 -7.73 10.41 10.07
CA SER A 152 -8.31 9.20 10.64
C SER A 152 -8.51 8.11 9.60
N LEU A 153 -8.46 6.86 10.02
CA LEU A 153 -8.90 5.72 9.23
C LEU A 153 -9.72 4.76 10.09
N LYS A 154 -10.80 4.26 9.50
CA LYS A 154 -11.70 3.32 10.14
C LYS A 154 -12.16 2.28 9.13
N GLY A 155 -12.17 1.02 9.56
CA GLY A 155 -12.60 -0.06 8.70
C GLY A 155 -12.64 -1.40 9.39
N ARG A 156 -13.17 -2.38 8.67
CA ARG A 156 -13.24 -3.77 9.05
C ARG A 156 -13.23 -4.66 7.81
N LEU A 157 -12.55 -5.80 7.91
CA LEU A 157 -12.56 -6.87 6.93
C LEU A 157 -12.93 -8.20 7.61
N PRO A 158 -13.80 -9.01 7.00
CA PRO A 158 -14.07 -10.35 7.50
C PRO A 158 -12.82 -11.24 7.31
N LEU A 159 -12.52 -12.06 8.30
CA LEU A 159 -11.44 -13.06 8.21
C LEU A 159 -12.00 -14.39 7.70
N ALA A 160 -11.25 -15.07 6.83
CA ALA A 160 -11.68 -16.35 6.24
C ALA A 160 -11.91 -17.45 7.29
N GLU A 161 -11.14 -17.40 8.39
CA GLU A 161 -11.22 -18.33 9.53
C GLU A 161 -12.26 -17.92 10.59
N GLY A 162 -13.02 -16.85 10.35
CA GLY A 162 -13.96 -16.26 11.29
C GLY A 162 -13.36 -15.11 12.10
N GLY A 163 -14.23 -14.20 12.55
CA GLY A 163 -13.84 -12.95 13.19
C GLY A 163 -13.62 -11.81 12.19
N GLU A 164 -13.08 -10.70 12.67
CA GLU A 164 -12.82 -9.50 11.87
C GLU A 164 -11.42 -8.94 12.13
N PHE A 165 -10.86 -8.33 11.08
CA PHE A 165 -9.75 -7.41 11.18
C PHE A 165 -10.33 -5.99 11.14
N ALA A 166 -10.36 -5.32 12.30
CA ALA A 166 -10.97 -4.00 12.44
C ALA A 166 -9.96 -2.97 12.94
N TRP A 167 -10.13 -1.72 12.55
CA TRP A 167 -9.29 -0.61 12.99
C TRP A 167 -10.11 0.68 13.15
N ASP A 168 -9.71 1.47 14.14
CA ASP A 168 -10.21 2.82 14.39
C ASP A 168 -9.03 3.65 14.89
N LEU A 169 -8.48 4.48 14.01
CA LEU A 169 -7.19 5.13 14.20
C LEU A 169 -7.30 6.62 13.82
N THR A 170 -6.61 7.46 14.60
CA THR A 170 -6.39 8.88 14.31
C THR A 170 -4.94 9.10 13.89
N LEU A 171 -4.71 10.06 12.99
CA LEU A 171 -3.39 10.45 12.48
C LEU A 171 -3.05 11.88 12.84
N GLU A 172 -1.82 12.07 13.29
CA GLU A 172 -1.17 13.36 13.41
C GLU A 172 -0.04 13.46 12.40
N LYS A 173 -0.24 14.28 11.36
CA LYS A 173 0.78 14.55 10.34
C LYS A 173 1.96 15.31 10.94
N ASP A 174 3.17 14.88 10.61
CA ASP A 174 4.42 15.58 10.96
C ASP A 174 5.16 16.09 9.69
N TRP A 175 5.34 15.25 8.68
CA TRP A 175 6.08 15.61 7.46
C TRP A 175 5.38 15.13 6.20
N THR A 176 5.38 15.98 5.17
CA THR A 176 4.96 15.65 3.81
C THR A 176 6.17 15.77 2.89
N PHE A 177 6.38 14.81 2.00
CA PHE A 177 7.49 14.86 1.05
C PHE A 177 6.99 14.80 -0.40
N ASN A 178 7.37 15.79 -1.21
CA ASN A 178 7.16 15.74 -2.66
C ASN A 178 8.35 15.02 -3.31
N ALA A 179 8.20 13.73 -3.60
CA ALA A 179 9.24 12.90 -4.20
C ALA A 179 9.52 13.25 -5.67
N LEU A 180 8.49 13.64 -6.43
CA LEU A 180 8.59 13.87 -7.87
C LEU A 180 9.09 15.29 -8.20
N GLY A 181 9.03 16.23 -7.25
CA GLY A 181 9.36 17.63 -7.51
C GLY A 181 8.33 18.26 -8.46
N TRP A 182 8.81 19.00 -9.47
CA TRP A 182 7.92 19.71 -10.39
C TRP A 182 7.10 18.77 -11.30
N THR A 183 7.56 17.53 -11.53
CA THR A 183 6.87 16.58 -12.41
C THR A 183 5.57 16.07 -11.81
N MET A 184 5.38 16.15 -10.49
CA MET A 184 4.10 15.86 -9.83
C MET A 184 2.98 16.76 -10.37
N TYR A 185 3.32 17.99 -10.75
CA TYR A 185 2.38 19.01 -11.21
C TYR A 185 2.08 18.95 -12.71
N VAL A 186 2.61 17.94 -13.42
CA VAL A 186 2.39 17.77 -14.87
C VAL A 186 1.58 16.49 -15.11
N PRO A 187 0.24 16.60 -15.23
CA PRO A 187 -0.61 15.45 -15.49
C PRO A 187 -0.15 14.64 -16.71
N GLY A 188 -0.09 13.32 -16.58
CA GLY A 188 0.24 12.42 -17.68
C GLY A 188 1.71 12.38 -18.10
N ILE A 189 2.62 13.11 -17.43
CA ILE A 189 4.06 13.04 -17.74
C ILE A 189 4.63 11.64 -17.51
N THR A 190 4.04 10.88 -16.59
CA THR A 190 4.38 9.50 -16.28
C THR A 190 3.12 8.65 -16.09
N ASN A 191 3.25 7.32 -16.25
CA ASN A 191 2.15 6.40 -16.05
C ASN A 191 1.82 6.11 -14.58
N ILE A 192 2.70 6.45 -13.64
CA ILE A 192 2.53 6.29 -12.19
C ILE A 192 3.07 7.51 -11.45
N PHE A 193 2.36 7.94 -10.42
CA PHE A 193 2.78 8.96 -9.48
C PHE A 193 2.78 8.39 -8.07
N TRP A 194 3.73 8.84 -7.25
CA TRP A 194 3.87 8.47 -5.85
C TRP A 194 4.03 9.73 -5.02
N PHE A 195 3.23 9.87 -3.96
CA PHE A 195 3.28 11.03 -3.09
C PHE A 195 3.20 10.63 -1.62
N PRO A 196 4.33 10.69 -0.89
CA PRO A 196 4.38 10.59 0.57
C PRO A 196 3.68 11.77 1.26
N ALA A 197 2.35 11.77 1.20
CA ALA A 197 1.50 12.81 1.75
C ALA A 197 1.69 12.98 3.26
N GLN A 198 2.01 11.89 3.97
CA GLN A 198 2.44 11.90 5.37
C GLN A 198 3.66 10.97 5.53
N ALA A 199 4.79 11.39 4.96
CA ALA A 199 6.09 10.70 5.06
C ALA A 199 6.55 10.48 6.52
N SER A 200 6.08 11.33 7.45
CA SER A 200 6.14 11.09 8.89
C SER A 200 4.80 11.48 9.52
N ALA A 201 4.25 10.59 10.33
CA ALA A 201 3.05 10.83 11.11
C ALA A 201 3.07 9.98 12.40
N ARG A 202 2.11 10.25 13.29
CA ARG A 202 1.84 9.43 14.48
C ARG A 202 0.39 8.93 14.46
N MET A 203 0.17 7.65 14.73
CA MET A 203 -1.16 7.05 14.85
C MET A 203 -1.51 6.71 16.28
N SER A 204 -2.75 6.98 16.67
CA SER A 204 -3.33 6.54 17.94
C SER A 204 -4.66 5.85 17.71
N GLY A 205 -5.06 4.94 18.59
CA GLY A 205 -6.35 4.24 18.49
C GLY A 205 -6.19 2.74 18.66
N THR A 206 -7.04 1.97 17.99
CA THR A 206 -7.12 0.52 18.21
C THR A 206 -7.13 -0.26 16.90
N ILE A 207 -6.41 -1.37 16.88
CA ILE A 207 -6.48 -2.41 15.87
C ILE A 207 -6.92 -3.70 16.55
N VAL A 208 -7.94 -4.38 15.99
CA VAL A 208 -8.39 -5.71 16.40
C VAL A 208 -8.05 -6.67 15.28
N TYR A 209 -7.23 -7.68 15.58
CA TYR A 209 -6.79 -8.66 14.60
C TYR A 209 -6.54 -10.02 15.26
N ALA A 210 -7.06 -11.10 14.66
CA ALA A 210 -6.90 -12.47 15.14
C ALA A 210 -7.21 -12.64 16.65
N GLY A 211 -8.28 -12.00 17.13
CA GLY A 211 -8.70 -12.03 18.54
C GLY A 211 -7.84 -11.20 19.50
N LYS A 212 -6.80 -10.51 19.01
CA LYS A 212 -5.95 -9.61 19.80
C LYS A 212 -6.34 -8.16 19.55
N THR A 213 -6.20 -7.33 20.59
CA THR A 213 -6.39 -5.88 20.51
C THR A 213 -5.06 -5.16 20.71
N TYR A 214 -4.62 -4.43 19.70
CA TYR A 214 -3.43 -3.59 19.73
C TYR A 214 -3.87 -2.14 19.94
N ARG A 215 -3.39 -1.53 21.03
CA ARG A 215 -3.62 -0.11 21.31
C ARG A 215 -2.40 0.69 20.87
N LEU A 216 -2.64 1.66 20.02
CA LEU A 216 -1.62 2.56 19.52
C LEU A 216 -1.73 3.88 20.30
N ASP A 217 -0.61 4.34 20.83
CA ASP A 217 -0.48 5.67 21.39
C ASP A 217 0.68 6.37 20.71
N ARG A 218 0.36 7.33 19.83
CA ARG A 218 1.32 8.09 19.02
C ARG A 218 2.37 7.21 18.37
N ALA A 219 1.96 6.05 17.86
CA ALA A 219 2.82 5.08 17.20
C ALA A 219 3.38 5.65 15.87
N PRO A 220 4.62 5.33 15.47
CA PRO A 220 5.15 5.70 14.17
C PRO A 220 4.23 5.26 13.03
N ALA A 221 3.88 6.21 12.16
CA ALA A 221 2.99 5.99 11.04
C ALA A 221 3.42 6.72 9.76
N TYR A 222 2.96 6.20 8.63
CA TYR A 222 3.25 6.72 7.30
C TYR A 222 2.00 6.62 6.43
N GLN A 223 1.82 7.59 5.53
CA GLN A 223 0.81 7.52 4.48
C GLN A 223 1.35 8.04 3.15
N ASP A 224 1.03 7.33 2.08
CA ASP A 224 1.20 7.83 0.73
C ASP A 224 -0.01 7.63 -0.17
N ARG A 225 0.12 8.26 -1.33
CA ARG A 225 -0.77 8.14 -2.46
C ARG A 225 -0.02 7.56 -3.63
N ASN A 226 -0.70 6.73 -4.37
CA ASN A 226 -0.29 6.36 -5.71
C ASN A 226 -1.48 6.47 -6.65
N TRP A 227 -1.22 6.96 -7.85
CA TRP A 227 -2.22 7.05 -8.90
C TRP A 227 -1.55 6.98 -10.26
N GLY A 228 -2.33 6.61 -11.27
CA GLY A 228 -1.84 6.64 -12.63
C GLY A 228 -2.65 5.82 -13.60
N ARG A 229 -2.14 5.73 -14.83
CA ARG A 229 -2.73 4.95 -15.93
C ARG A 229 -2.19 3.53 -16.05
N GLY A 230 -1.16 3.19 -15.26
CA GLY A 230 -0.61 1.84 -15.19
C GLY A 230 0.59 1.77 -14.25
N PHE A 231 1.17 0.60 -14.09
CA PHE A 231 2.31 0.38 -13.20
C PHE A 231 3.65 0.54 -13.92
N PRO A 232 4.74 0.89 -13.19
CA PRO A 232 6.09 0.85 -13.74
C PRO A 232 6.49 -0.60 -14.02
N LYS A 233 7.62 -0.83 -14.69
CA LYS A 233 8.13 -2.22 -14.85
C LYS A 233 8.52 -2.86 -13.52
N TRP A 234 9.05 -2.04 -12.61
CA TRP A 234 9.36 -2.38 -11.24
C TRP A 234 9.32 -1.12 -10.38
N TRP A 235 9.20 -1.28 -9.06
CA TRP A 235 9.42 -0.23 -8.08
C TRP A 235 10.26 -0.72 -6.90
N ALA A 236 10.82 0.23 -6.15
CA ALA A 236 11.44 0.04 -4.87
C ALA A 236 11.00 1.15 -3.93
N TRP A 237 10.88 0.81 -2.66
CA TRP A 237 10.45 1.74 -1.61
C TRP A 237 11.25 1.45 -0.34
N LEU A 238 11.77 2.51 0.27
CA LEU A 238 12.62 2.50 1.45
C LEU A 238 12.20 3.66 2.34
N VAL A 239 11.49 3.37 3.43
CA VAL A 239 11.00 4.43 4.33
C VAL A 239 11.16 4.06 5.79
N SER A 240 11.39 5.06 6.63
CA SER A 240 11.27 4.91 8.08
C SER A 240 11.06 6.26 8.71
N ASN A 241 10.39 6.30 9.86
CA ASN A 241 10.07 7.48 10.65
C ASN A 241 10.47 7.28 12.12
N HIS A 242 11.32 6.28 12.36
CA HIS A 242 11.91 5.97 13.65
C HIS A 242 13.37 5.55 13.41
N PHE A 243 14.31 6.37 13.89
CA PHE A 243 15.76 6.08 13.83
C PHE A 243 16.33 6.11 15.24
N LYS A 244 17.19 5.14 15.55
CA LYS A 244 17.80 4.97 16.87
C LYS A 244 18.56 6.23 17.28
N GLY A 245 18.27 6.73 18.48
CA GLY A 245 18.89 7.94 19.02
C GLY A 245 18.63 9.24 18.24
N SER A 246 17.73 9.23 17.24
CA SER A 246 17.54 10.37 16.32
C SER A 246 16.05 10.72 16.14
N PRO A 247 15.34 11.12 17.22
CA PRO A 247 13.93 11.47 17.15
C PRO A 247 13.66 12.61 16.17
N GLY A 248 12.53 12.54 15.46
CA GLY A 248 12.16 13.52 14.42
C GLY A 248 12.85 13.30 13.07
N THR A 249 13.65 12.25 12.93
CA THR A 249 14.24 11.83 11.65
C THR A 249 13.28 10.94 10.88
N ALA A 250 13.10 11.21 9.58
CA ALA A 250 12.30 10.39 8.70
C ALA A 250 12.92 10.30 7.30
N LEU A 251 12.83 9.13 6.69
CA LEU A 251 13.26 8.79 5.34
C LEU A 251 12.03 8.42 4.52
N ALA A 252 11.91 9.02 3.34
CA ALA A 252 11.00 8.59 2.28
C ALA A 252 11.78 8.48 0.96
N ALA A 253 12.13 7.27 0.56
CA ALA A 253 12.78 7.00 -0.70
C ALA A 253 11.96 6.00 -1.51
N GLY A 254 11.67 6.31 -2.76
CA GLY A 254 10.82 5.46 -3.58
C GLY A 254 10.81 5.86 -5.03
N GLY A 255 10.61 4.87 -5.90
CA GLY A 255 10.45 5.04 -7.34
C GLY A 255 10.72 3.74 -8.07
N GLY A 256 10.88 3.81 -9.39
CA GLY A 256 10.92 2.60 -10.20
C GLY A 256 11.40 2.85 -11.61
N MET A 257 10.97 1.97 -12.52
CA MET A 257 11.13 2.16 -13.96
C MET A 257 9.79 2.51 -14.62
N PRO A 258 9.32 3.76 -14.47
CA PRO A 258 8.07 4.19 -15.06
C PRO A 258 8.22 4.46 -16.55
N LYS A 259 7.07 4.48 -17.23
CA LYS A 259 6.94 5.08 -18.56
C LYS A 259 6.77 6.58 -18.39
N VAL A 260 7.56 7.36 -19.13
CA VAL A 260 7.61 8.82 -19.13
C VAL A 260 7.34 9.30 -20.56
N LEU A 261 6.59 10.38 -20.73
CA LEU A 261 6.15 10.91 -22.03
C LEU A 261 5.50 9.85 -22.93
N GLY A 262 4.75 8.91 -22.33
CA GLY A 262 3.94 7.92 -23.04
C GLY A 262 4.69 6.73 -23.64
N SER A 263 6.02 6.75 -23.79
CA SER A 263 6.78 5.66 -24.44
C SER A 263 8.17 5.37 -23.84
N PHE A 264 8.83 6.35 -23.24
CA PHE A 264 10.20 6.20 -22.74
C PHE A 264 10.22 5.55 -21.36
N HIS A 265 10.96 4.45 -21.17
CA HIS A 265 11.17 3.89 -19.85
C HIS A 265 12.35 4.58 -19.17
N MET A 266 12.08 5.37 -18.13
CA MET A 266 13.13 5.95 -17.31
C MET A 266 13.69 4.86 -16.40
N PRO A 267 14.97 4.46 -16.51
CA PRO A 267 15.47 3.28 -15.81
C PRO A 267 15.40 3.39 -14.29
N ASN A 268 15.56 4.60 -13.74
CA ASN A 268 15.46 4.87 -12.32
C ASN A 268 14.82 6.25 -12.11
N ALA A 269 13.60 6.27 -11.56
CA ALA A 269 12.87 7.47 -11.20
C ALA A 269 12.76 7.66 -9.67
N MET A 270 13.66 7.08 -8.89
CA MET A 270 13.65 7.19 -7.42
C MET A 270 13.80 8.63 -6.95
N GLY A 271 12.87 9.10 -6.11
CA GLY A 271 13.02 10.31 -5.33
C GLY A 271 13.37 9.96 -3.89
N ILE A 272 14.25 10.73 -3.26
CA ILE A 272 14.73 10.49 -1.88
C ILE A 272 14.54 11.77 -1.08
N GLY A 273 13.87 11.65 0.06
CA GLY A 273 13.75 12.68 1.07
C GLY A 273 14.24 12.15 2.40
N LEU A 274 15.10 12.90 3.07
CA LEU A 274 15.49 12.68 4.47
C LEU A 274 15.19 13.96 5.25
N ARG A 275 14.25 13.89 6.19
CA ARG A 275 14.08 14.94 7.21
C ARG A 275 14.95 14.59 8.40
N HIS A 276 15.87 15.47 8.77
CA HIS A 276 16.75 15.28 9.91
C HIS A 276 17.04 16.63 10.58
N ASN A 277 16.94 16.69 11.92
CA ASN A 277 17.12 17.91 12.71
C ASN A 277 16.32 19.12 12.17
N GLY A 278 15.07 18.89 11.75
CA GLY A 278 14.17 19.93 11.23
C GLY A 278 14.43 20.35 9.79
N ARG A 279 15.44 19.80 9.10
CA ARG A 279 15.76 20.12 7.70
C ARG A 279 15.41 18.98 6.76
N GLU A 280 14.84 19.30 5.60
CA GLU A 280 14.67 18.35 4.49
C GLU A 280 15.91 18.36 3.59
N TYR A 281 16.44 17.16 3.33
CA TYR A 281 17.44 16.86 2.33
C TYR A 281 16.77 16.05 1.23
N ALA A 282 16.85 16.53 -0.01
CA ALA A 282 16.11 15.92 -1.11
C ALA A 282 16.99 15.68 -2.33
N PHE A 283 16.69 14.57 -3.01
CA PHE A 283 17.37 14.11 -4.21
C PHE A 283 16.29 13.66 -5.21
N ARG A 284 16.23 14.31 -6.37
CA ARG A 284 15.16 14.12 -7.35
C ARG A 284 15.73 14.07 -8.77
N PRO A 285 15.40 13.04 -9.58
CA PRO A 285 15.79 13.01 -10.99
C PRO A 285 15.25 14.22 -11.76
N SER A 286 14.08 14.73 -11.38
CA SER A 286 13.47 15.94 -11.97
C SER A 286 14.26 17.23 -11.73
N LYS A 287 15.18 17.24 -10.76
CA LYS A 287 16.14 18.33 -10.52
C LYS A 287 17.50 18.06 -11.17
N GLY A 288 17.67 16.92 -11.84
CA GLY A 288 18.94 16.49 -12.40
C GLY A 288 19.92 15.97 -11.34
N ASP A 289 19.41 15.53 -10.19
CA ASP A 289 20.21 14.87 -9.17
C ASP A 289 20.56 13.44 -9.62
N ILE A 290 21.74 12.97 -9.25
CA ILE A 290 22.23 11.64 -9.64
C ILE A 290 21.83 10.66 -8.54
N ILE A 291 21.13 9.59 -8.92
CA ILE A 291 20.69 8.55 -8.01
C ILE A 291 21.02 7.19 -8.64
N LYS A 292 21.82 6.41 -7.92
CA LYS A 292 22.14 5.02 -8.24
C LYS A 292 21.43 4.14 -7.24
N LEU A 293 20.80 3.08 -7.74
CA LEU A 293 20.11 2.07 -6.96
C LEU A 293 20.57 0.71 -7.45
N ASP A 294 21.05 -0.11 -6.54
CA ASP A 294 21.31 -1.54 -6.74
C ASP A 294 20.38 -2.32 -5.82
N ILE A 295 19.72 -3.33 -6.38
CA ILE A 295 18.79 -4.21 -5.67
C ILE A 295 19.30 -5.64 -5.82
N ASN A 296 19.70 -6.21 -4.68
CA ASN A 296 20.07 -7.60 -4.53
C ASN A 296 19.11 -8.21 -3.52
N PHE A 297 18.05 -8.87 -3.98
CA PHE A 297 16.93 -9.35 -3.17
C PHE A 297 17.28 -9.67 -1.71
N GLY A 298 16.63 -8.91 -0.81
CA GLY A 298 16.96 -8.85 0.60
C GLY A 298 17.86 -7.66 0.96
N ARG A 299 18.49 -6.99 -0.01
CA ARG A 299 19.36 -5.83 0.15
C ARG A 299 19.17 -4.76 -0.93
N TRP A 300 19.15 -3.50 -0.52
CA TRP A 300 19.09 -2.33 -1.40
C TRP A 300 20.23 -1.39 -1.04
N GLU A 301 20.96 -0.94 -2.06
CA GLU A 301 22.03 0.03 -1.91
C GLU A 301 21.72 1.25 -2.78
N VAL A 302 21.68 2.41 -2.14
CA VAL A 302 21.39 3.69 -2.80
C VAL A 302 22.55 4.64 -2.57
N LEU A 303 22.98 5.28 -3.65
CA LEU A 303 23.92 6.41 -3.61
C LEU A 303 23.30 7.56 -4.39
N ALA A 304 23.19 8.72 -3.75
CA ALA A 304 22.69 9.91 -4.41
C ALA A 304 23.50 11.17 -4.12
N ARG A 305 23.51 12.08 -5.10
CA ARG A 305 24.12 13.40 -5.00
C ARG A 305 23.19 14.43 -5.63
N ASN A 306 22.93 15.51 -4.91
CA ASN A 306 22.17 16.64 -5.43
C ASN A 306 23.07 17.79 -5.88
N ARG A 307 22.47 18.78 -6.53
CA ARG A 307 23.18 19.97 -7.05
C ARG A 307 23.78 20.87 -5.98
N ASP A 308 23.28 20.80 -4.74
CA ASP A 308 23.82 21.57 -3.60
C ASP A 308 25.08 20.92 -3.00
N GLY A 309 25.59 19.85 -3.61
CA GLY A 309 26.81 19.15 -3.16
C GLY A 309 26.57 18.21 -1.98
N GLN A 310 25.31 17.93 -1.65
CA GLN A 310 24.95 16.97 -0.60
C GLN A 310 24.99 15.56 -1.19
N ARG A 311 25.37 14.59 -0.36
CA ARG A 311 25.42 13.17 -0.73
C ARG A 311 24.72 12.33 0.32
N ILE A 312 23.99 11.31 -0.12
CA ILE A 312 23.34 10.33 0.76
C ILE A 312 23.70 8.92 0.31
N SER A 313 23.94 8.04 1.28
CA SER A 313 24.06 6.61 1.10
C SER A 313 23.01 5.92 1.96
N ILE A 314 22.27 4.98 1.37
CA ILE A 314 21.26 4.18 2.07
C ILE A 314 21.58 2.72 1.82
N SER A 315 21.71 1.94 2.89
CA SER A 315 21.84 0.49 2.84
C SER A 315 20.67 -0.10 3.60
N ALA A 316 19.84 -0.87 2.91
CA ALA A 316 18.66 -1.48 3.52
C ALA A 316 18.71 -3.01 3.39
N TYR A 317 18.23 -3.73 4.40
CA TYR A 317 18.21 -5.18 4.43
C TYR A 317 17.01 -5.74 5.18
N ALA A 318 16.38 -6.78 4.63
CA ALA A 318 15.43 -7.62 5.36
C ALA A 318 15.61 -9.08 4.93
N PRO A 319 15.51 -10.05 5.86
CA PRO A 319 15.50 -11.46 5.50
C PRO A 319 14.14 -11.85 4.92
N ARG A 320 14.10 -12.95 4.15
CA ARG A 320 12.95 -13.36 3.34
C ARG A 320 11.66 -13.48 4.16
N GLU A 321 11.75 -14.04 5.36
CA GLU A 321 10.63 -14.30 6.25
C GLU A 321 9.90 -13.03 6.73
N LYS A 322 10.52 -11.85 6.57
CA LYS A 322 9.88 -10.58 6.89
C LYS A 322 9.03 -10.01 5.75
N PHE A 323 9.06 -10.62 4.57
CA PHE A 323 8.33 -10.13 3.40
C PHE A 323 6.91 -10.71 3.31
N LEU A 324 5.94 -9.83 3.07
CA LEU A 324 4.61 -10.16 2.58
C LEU A 324 4.57 -9.97 1.06
N LEU A 325 3.85 -10.85 0.37
CA LEU A 325 3.48 -10.64 -1.03
C LEU A 325 2.12 -9.94 -1.09
N LEU A 326 2.11 -8.70 -1.54
CA LEU A 326 0.93 -7.97 -1.95
C LEU A 326 0.75 -8.14 -3.47
N LYS A 327 -0.49 -8.43 -3.88
CA LYS A 327 -0.85 -8.52 -5.29
C LYS A 327 -1.74 -7.33 -5.66
N PHE A 328 -1.26 -6.54 -6.59
CA PHE A 328 -2.03 -5.45 -7.18
C PHE A 328 -2.57 -5.86 -8.54
N MET A 329 -3.69 -5.26 -8.93
CA MET A 329 -4.28 -5.43 -10.26
C MET A 329 -4.16 -4.10 -11.00
N ALA A 330 -3.39 -4.10 -12.09
CA ALA A 330 -3.28 -2.94 -12.96
C ALA A 330 -4.62 -2.68 -13.68
N PRO A 331 -4.91 -1.44 -14.11
CA PRO A 331 -6.15 -1.09 -14.81
C PRO A 331 -6.47 -1.93 -16.04
N GLU A 332 -5.43 -2.39 -16.75
CA GLU A 332 -5.54 -3.27 -17.91
C GLU A 332 -5.76 -4.75 -17.56
N GLY A 333 -5.77 -5.12 -16.26
CA GLY A 333 -6.01 -6.48 -15.78
C GLY A 333 -4.77 -7.36 -15.64
N ARG A 334 -3.58 -6.77 -15.56
CA ARG A 334 -2.34 -7.51 -15.25
C ARG A 334 -2.04 -7.47 -13.77
N GLU A 335 -1.65 -8.62 -13.21
CA GLU A 335 -1.14 -8.69 -11.84
C GLU A 335 0.20 -7.95 -11.73
N PHE A 336 0.45 -7.41 -10.54
CA PHE A 336 1.71 -6.81 -10.16
C PHE A 336 2.04 -7.28 -8.74
N TYR A 337 3.27 -7.76 -8.56
CA TYR A 337 3.71 -8.47 -7.37
C TYR A 337 4.62 -7.54 -6.59
N ASP A 338 4.20 -7.19 -5.38
CA ASP A 338 4.94 -6.35 -4.48
C ASP A 338 5.34 -7.12 -3.24
N TYR A 339 6.63 -7.12 -2.97
CA TYR A 339 7.22 -7.82 -1.85
C TYR A 339 7.64 -6.78 -0.84
N GLU A 340 6.87 -6.66 0.23
CA GLU A 340 7.02 -5.62 1.23
C GLU A 340 7.46 -6.21 2.57
N ALA A 341 8.37 -5.52 3.26
CA ALA A 341 8.69 -5.76 4.66
C ALA A 341 8.61 -4.45 5.44
N LEU A 342 8.00 -4.45 6.63
CA LEU A 342 7.92 -3.27 7.51
C LEU A 342 8.88 -3.28 8.71
N GLN A 343 9.73 -4.29 8.79
CA GLN A 343 10.71 -4.51 9.87
C GLN A 343 12.11 -4.79 9.30
N GLY A 344 12.45 -4.04 8.26
CA GLY A 344 13.77 -4.05 7.65
C GLY A 344 14.76 -3.18 8.42
N ASN A 345 16.03 -3.50 8.26
CA ASN A 345 17.13 -2.69 8.74
C ASN A 345 17.45 -1.63 7.68
N ILE A 346 17.59 -0.37 8.06
CA ILE A 346 18.04 0.69 7.15
C ILE A 346 19.15 1.47 7.84
N LYS A 347 20.27 1.66 7.14
CA LYS A 347 21.35 2.57 7.50
C LYS A 347 21.40 3.73 6.52
N VAL A 348 21.51 4.95 7.03
CA VAL A 348 21.59 6.16 6.22
C VAL A 348 22.81 6.97 6.64
N LYS A 349 23.65 7.34 5.68
CA LYS A 349 24.71 8.33 5.87
C LYS A 349 24.45 9.54 5.00
N LEU A 350 24.49 10.73 5.60
CA LEU A 350 24.30 12.01 4.92
C LEU A 350 25.58 12.84 5.03
N TYR A 351 26.00 13.44 3.92
CA TYR A 351 27.17 14.29 3.82
C TYR A 351 26.84 15.64 3.20
N GLU A 352 27.51 16.70 3.68
CA GLU A 352 27.60 18.00 3.03
C GLU A 352 29.07 18.27 2.67
N GLY A 353 29.40 18.24 1.38
CA GLY A 353 30.81 18.15 0.95
C GLY A 353 31.44 16.85 1.46
N GLU A 354 32.52 16.96 2.25
CA GLU A 354 33.18 15.83 2.91
C GLU A 354 32.74 15.60 4.36
N LYS A 355 31.95 16.52 4.93
CA LYS A 355 31.50 16.42 6.32
C LYS A 355 30.35 15.42 6.44
N LEU A 356 30.49 14.43 7.33
CA LEU A 356 29.39 13.57 7.75
C LEU A 356 28.43 14.38 8.64
N VAL A 357 27.17 14.49 8.20
CA VAL A 357 26.11 15.24 8.89
C VAL A 357 25.22 14.31 9.71
N ALA A 358 24.98 13.09 9.22
CA ALA A 358 24.18 12.09 9.93
C ALA A 358 24.68 10.68 9.62
N ASP A 359 24.68 9.81 10.64
CA ASP A 359 24.87 8.36 10.55
C ASP A 359 23.76 7.72 11.36
N LEU A 360 22.77 7.19 10.66
CA LEU A 360 21.46 6.84 11.19
C LEU A 360 21.20 5.37 10.96
N GLU A 361 20.55 4.70 11.91
CA GLU A 361 20.12 3.32 11.76
C GLU A 361 18.72 3.08 12.36
N THR A 362 18.01 2.12 11.78
CA THR A 362 16.69 1.67 12.21
C THR A 362 16.49 0.19 11.87
N ASP A 363 15.69 -0.50 12.66
CA ASP A 363 15.13 -1.84 12.46
C ASP A 363 13.62 -1.81 12.12
N GLU A 364 13.05 -0.61 12.03
CA GLU A 364 11.65 -0.33 11.65
C GLU A 364 11.59 0.27 10.23
N GLY A 365 12.36 -0.31 9.32
CA GLY A 365 12.41 0.06 7.92
C GLY A 365 11.31 -0.60 7.09
N GLY A 366 10.54 0.20 6.37
CA GLY A 366 9.76 -0.25 5.23
C GLY A 366 10.66 -0.47 4.02
N ILE A 367 10.61 -1.66 3.43
CA ILE A 367 11.43 -2.07 2.28
C ILE A 367 10.53 -2.81 1.30
N GLU A 368 10.53 -2.39 0.04
CA GLU A 368 9.77 -3.05 -1.02
C GLU A 368 10.60 -3.27 -2.28
N PHE A 369 10.23 -4.35 -2.98
CA PHE A 369 10.45 -4.47 -4.41
C PHE A 369 9.18 -4.96 -5.09
N GLY A 370 8.72 -4.19 -6.06
CA GLY A 370 7.56 -4.54 -6.87
C GLY A 370 7.94 -4.80 -8.31
N SER A 371 7.28 -5.75 -8.97
CA SER A 371 7.45 -6.04 -10.40
C SER A 371 6.19 -6.59 -11.06
N GLY A 372 6.05 -6.32 -12.35
CA GLY A 372 5.04 -6.99 -13.18
C GLY A 372 5.36 -8.47 -13.44
N GLU A 373 6.61 -8.89 -13.24
CA GLU A 373 7.03 -10.28 -13.36
C GLU A 373 7.11 -10.91 -11.96
N PRO A 374 6.44 -12.06 -11.72
CA PRO A 374 6.56 -12.75 -10.44
C PRO A 374 8.00 -13.17 -10.19
N GLN A 375 8.48 -12.97 -8.97
CA GLN A 375 9.84 -13.29 -8.56
C GLN A 375 9.88 -14.58 -7.74
N ASP A 376 10.83 -15.46 -8.03
CA ASP A 376 11.14 -16.62 -7.18
C ASP A 376 11.99 -16.18 -6.00
N PHE A 377 11.34 -15.60 -4.98
CA PHE A 377 12.02 -15.09 -3.78
C PHE A 377 12.80 -16.17 -3.04
N ALA A 378 12.38 -17.44 -3.09
CA ALA A 378 13.14 -18.51 -2.46
C ALA A 378 14.52 -18.65 -3.12
N ARG A 379 14.55 -18.66 -4.45
CA ARG A 379 15.79 -18.74 -5.22
C ARG A 379 16.64 -17.49 -5.09
N LEU A 380 16.03 -16.31 -5.13
CA LEU A 380 16.74 -15.03 -5.12
C LEU A 380 17.52 -14.77 -3.81
N PHE A 381 17.03 -15.28 -2.67
CA PHE A 381 17.73 -15.18 -1.39
C PHE A 381 18.81 -16.27 -1.17
N THR A 382 18.88 -17.27 -2.06
CA THR A 382 19.88 -18.36 -1.99
C THR A 382 21.04 -18.21 -2.99
N ALA A 383 20.90 -17.31 -3.97
CA ALA A 383 21.96 -17.03 -4.93
C ALA A 383 23.05 -16.16 -4.29
N GLU A 384 24.33 -16.40 -4.63
CA GLU A 384 25.43 -15.51 -4.24
C GLU A 384 25.13 -14.08 -4.72
N HIS A 385 25.16 -13.13 -3.79
CA HIS A 385 24.94 -11.71 -4.07
C HIS A 385 25.92 -11.22 -5.14
N LYS A 386 25.41 -10.69 -6.25
CA LYS A 386 26.20 -10.03 -7.27
C LYS A 386 25.80 -8.56 -7.29
N LEU A 387 26.61 -7.69 -6.70
CA LEU A 387 26.48 -6.24 -6.91
C LEU A 387 26.44 -5.99 -8.42
N GLN A 388 25.36 -5.38 -8.93
CA GLN A 388 25.16 -5.13 -10.37
C GLN A 388 25.37 -3.66 -10.74
#